data_AF-A0A226F412-F1
#
_entry.id   AF-A0A226F412-F1
#
_cell.length_a   1.000
_cell.length_b   1.000
_cell.length_c   1.000
_cell.angle_alpha   90.00
_cell.angle_beta   90.00
_cell.angle_gamma   90.00
#
_symmetry.space_group_name_H-M   'P 1'
#
loop_
_entity.id
_entity.type
_entity.pdbx_description
1 polymer ?
#
loop_
_entity_poly.entity_id
_entity_poly.type
_entity_poly.pdbx_seq_one_letter_code
_entity_poly.pdbx_strand_id
1 'polypeptide(L)'
;MMKFLNYSIFIFILTAIKDVQSEEKACKTAVSDMLKYQMQSITKCTKELGFKGKEKTEKMNCIMKCVLIASGAIKPDGKVEIESALGFVLEYIPVEFLEKALKGSMKCQRFMDSLDPNEPTCKSYEPLVKCLTGFIMSVIMQQVMGADSVRQSN
;
A
#
# COMPACT_ATOMS: atom_id res chain seq x y z
N MET A 1 36.69 -31.61 -24.58
CA MET A 1 35.57 -31.64 -23.60
C MET A 1 35.39 -30.30 -22.87
N MET A 2 35.51 -29.14 -23.54
CA MET A 2 35.44 -27.81 -22.89
C MET A 2 34.39 -26.86 -23.49
N LYS A 3 33.68 -27.27 -24.55
CA LYS A 3 32.68 -26.43 -25.25
C LYS A 3 31.26 -26.56 -24.66
N PHE A 4 30.99 -27.62 -23.90
CA PHE A 4 29.67 -27.84 -23.29
C PHE A 4 29.44 -27.07 -21.98
N LEU A 5 30.50 -26.69 -21.26
CA LEU A 5 30.37 -25.90 -20.02
C LEU A 5 29.87 -24.46 -20.27
N ASN A 6 30.25 -23.85 -21.39
CA ASN A 6 29.84 -22.48 -21.72
C ASN A 6 28.36 -22.35 -22.09
N TYR A 7 27.76 -23.40 -22.65
CA TYR A 7 26.37 -23.34 -23.10
C TYR A 7 25.37 -23.41 -21.92
N SER A 8 25.68 -24.19 -20.88
CA SER A 8 24.86 -24.25 -19.65
C SER A 8 24.88 -22.93 -18.88
N ILE A 9 26.02 -22.24 -18.79
CA ILE A 9 26.12 -20.95 -18.09
C ILE A 9 25.26 -19.88 -18.81
N PHE A 10 25.29 -19.85 -20.15
CA PHE A 10 24.47 -18.92 -20.93
C PHE A 10 22.96 -19.16 -20.76
N ILE A 11 22.52 -20.42 -20.65
CA ILE A 11 21.12 -20.75 -20.40
C ILE A 11 20.69 -20.31 -18.99
N PHE A 12 21.53 -20.52 -17.98
CA PHE A 12 21.25 -20.08 -16.60
C PHE A 12 21.15 -18.56 -16.47
N ILE A 13 22.02 -17.82 -17.17
CA ILE A 13 21.97 -16.34 -17.20
C ILE A 13 20.68 -15.88 -17.92
N LEU A 14 20.28 -16.51 -19.02
CA LEU A 14 19.06 -16.16 -19.74
C LEU A 14 17.77 -16.46 -18.96
N THR A 15 17.75 -17.51 -18.12
CA THR A 15 16.62 -17.77 -17.22
C THR A 15 16.56 -16.77 -16.07
N ALA A 16 17.70 -16.40 -15.47
CA ALA A 16 17.75 -15.41 -14.39
C ALA A 16 17.29 -14.01 -14.82
N ILE A 17 17.50 -13.62 -16.09
CA ILE A 17 17.05 -12.32 -16.63
C ILE A 17 15.52 -12.27 -16.82
N LYS A 18 14.85 -13.42 -17.00
CA LYS A 18 13.39 -13.47 -17.20
C LYS A 18 12.59 -13.24 -15.92
N ASP A 19 13.09 -13.69 -14.77
CA ASP A 19 12.41 -13.50 -13.48
C ASP A 19 12.39 -12.03 -13.06
N VAL A 20 13.48 -11.29 -13.27
CA VAL A 20 13.59 -9.86 -12.90
C VAL A 20 12.58 -8.97 -13.64
N GLN A 21 12.24 -9.28 -14.90
CA GLN A 21 11.23 -8.51 -15.65
C GLN A 21 9.78 -8.86 -15.29
N SER A 22 9.54 -10.06 -14.74
CA SER A 22 8.22 -10.52 -14.32
C SER A 22 7.76 -9.79 -13.06
N GLU A 23 8.66 -9.62 -12.09
CA GLU A 23 8.40 -8.99 -10.80
C GLU A 23 8.05 -7.49 -10.93
N GLU A 24 8.70 -6.77 -11.85
CA GLU A 24 8.42 -5.34 -12.09
C GLU A 24 6.99 -5.10 -12.60
N LYS A 25 6.48 -6.00 -13.46
CA LYS A 25 5.11 -5.91 -14.00
C LYS A 25 4.07 -6.27 -12.94
N ALA A 26 4.32 -7.31 -12.14
CA ALA A 26 3.42 -7.69 -11.05
C ALA A 26 3.29 -6.55 -10.02
N CYS A 27 4.40 -5.90 -9.69
CA CYS A 27 4.38 -4.78 -8.75
C CYS A 27 3.67 -3.54 -9.30
N LYS A 28 3.88 -3.16 -10.56
CA LYS A 28 3.17 -2.03 -11.19
C LYS A 28 1.66 -2.25 -11.22
N THR A 29 1.23 -3.47 -11.51
CA THR A 29 -0.18 -3.85 -11.47
C THR A 29 -0.74 -3.76 -10.04
N ALA A 30 -0.04 -4.33 -9.05
CA ALA A 30 -0.44 -4.26 -7.65
C ALA A 30 -0.61 -2.82 -7.14
N VAL A 31 0.35 -1.93 -7.45
CA VAL A 31 0.26 -0.49 -7.13
C VAL A 31 -0.91 0.17 -7.84
N SER A 32 -1.12 -0.12 -9.13
CA SER A 32 -2.24 0.42 -9.89
C SER A 32 -3.58 0.00 -9.28
N ASP A 33 -3.72 -1.25 -8.90
CA ASP A 33 -4.96 -1.80 -8.34
C ASP A 33 -5.21 -1.26 -6.92
N MET A 34 -4.16 -1.10 -6.11
CA MET A 34 -4.26 -0.42 -4.82
C MET A 34 -4.70 1.04 -4.96
N LEU A 35 -4.15 1.79 -5.92
CA LEU A 35 -4.57 3.17 -6.18
C LEU A 35 -6.02 3.24 -6.68
N LYS A 36 -6.44 2.32 -7.56
CA LYS A 36 -7.85 2.22 -7.99
C LYS A 36 -8.76 1.97 -6.80
N TYR A 37 -8.41 1.01 -5.93
CA TYR A 37 -9.17 0.71 -4.72
C TYR A 37 -9.29 1.94 -3.81
N GLN A 38 -8.19 2.66 -3.56
CA GLN A 38 -8.21 3.88 -2.75
C GLN A 38 -9.12 4.94 -3.35
N MET A 39 -9.03 5.21 -4.65
CA MET A 39 -9.85 6.21 -5.32
C MET A 39 -11.34 5.85 -5.31
N GLN A 40 -11.67 4.57 -5.53
CA GLN A 40 -13.03 4.06 -5.43
C GLN A 40 -13.58 4.19 -4.02
N SER A 41 -12.80 3.82 -3.01
CA SER A 41 -13.17 3.88 -1.60
C SER A 41 -13.37 5.33 -1.13
N ILE A 42 -12.45 6.24 -1.48
CA ILE A 42 -12.59 7.69 -1.23
C ILE A 42 -13.86 8.23 -1.88
N THR A 43 -14.14 7.83 -3.13
CA THR A 43 -15.35 8.28 -3.85
C THR A 43 -16.62 7.77 -3.19
N LYS A 44 -16.64 6.51 -2.76
CA LYS A 44 -17.77 5.91 -2.03
C LYS A 44 -18.00 6.64 -0.70
N CYS A 45 -16.96 6.79 0.12
CA CYS A 45 -17.04 7.48 1.41
C CYS A 45 -17.42 8.96 1.28
N THR A 46 -16.92 9.66 0.26
CA THR A 46 -17.33 11.05 0.00
C THR A 46 -18.83 11.13 -0.28
N LYS A 47 -19.39 10.17 -1.04
CA LYS A 47 -20.83 10.09 -1.34
C LYS A 47 -21.66 9.74 -0.11
N GLU A 48 -21.22 8.75 0.67
CA GLU A 48 -21.92 8.30 1.88
C GLU A 48 -21.98 9.39 2.95
N LEU A 49 -20.90 10.15 3.12
CA LEU A 49 -20.83 11.27 4.07
C LEU A 49 -21.48 12.57 3.53
N GLY A 50 -21.85 12.60 2.25
CA GLY A 50 -22.53 13.74 1.63
C GLY A 50 -21.67 14.98 1.37
N PHE A 51 -20.34 14.90 1.55
CA PHE A 51 -19.44 16.05 1.42
C PHE A 51 -19.27 16.50 -0.04
N LYS A 52 -19.31 17.82 -0.29
CA LYS A 52 -19.19 18.41 -1.64
C LYS A 52 -18.25 19.62 -1.68
N GLY A 53 -17.63 19.86 -2.83
CA GLY A 53 -16.80 21.05 -3.08
C GLY A 53 -15.67 21.20 -2.05
N LYS A 54 -15.59 22.36 -1.39
CA LYS A 54 -14.56 22.67 -0.39
C LYS A 54 -14.65 21.80 0.87
N GLU A 55 -15.86 21.38 1.25
CA GLU A 55 -16.09 20.54 2.43
C GLU A 55 -15.37 19.19 2.33
N LYS A 56 -15.25 18.65 1.10
CA LYS A 56 -14.49 17.42 0.85
C LYS A 56 -13.04 17.54 1.31
N THR A 57 -12.41 18.68 1.06
CA THR A 57 -11.01 18.93 1.44
C THR A 57 -10.89 19.13 2.95
N GLU A 58 -11.81 19.89 3.54
CA GLU A 58 -11.83 20.18 4.98
C GLU A 58 -12.13 18.94 5.83
N LYS A 59 -12.91 18.00 5.30
CA LYS A 59 -13.32 16.75 5.96
C LYS A 59 -12.59 15.52 5.45
N MET A 60 -11.43 15.69 4.81
CA MET A 60 -10.64 14.58 4.26
C MET A 60 -10.32 13.52 5.32
N ASN A 61 -10.03 13.91 6.56
CA ASN A 61 -9.78 12.96 7.66
C ASN A 61 -11.00 12.07 7.95
N CYS A 62 -12.22 12.61 7.87
CA CYS A 62 -13.44 11.82 8.04
C CYS A 62 -13.70 10.88 6.87
N ILE A 63 -13.37 11.32 5.64
CA ILE A 63 -13.41 10.45 4.46
C ILE A 63 -12.44 9.28 4.65
N MET A 64 -11.21 9.56 5.10
CA MET A 64 -10.20 8.52 5.33
C MET A 64 -10.55 7.59 6.49
N LYS A 65 -11.17 8.10 7.57
CA LYS A 65 -11.78 7.25 8.62
C LYS A 65 -12.79 6.29 8.02
N CYS A 66 -13.71 6.78 7.19
CA CYS A 66 -14.68 5.93 6.50
C CYS A 66 -13.98 4.86 5.63
N VAL A 67 -12.92 5.22 4.90
CA VAL A 67 -12.15 4.25 4.09
C VAL A 67 -11.53 3.15 4.96
N LEU A 68 -10.93 3.52 6.09
CA LEU A 68 -10.34 2.55 7.02
C LEU A 68 -11.39 1.61 7.63
N ILE A 69 -12.59 2.11 7.91
CA ILE A 69 -13.72 1.28 8.36
C ILE A 69 -14.19 0.36 7.24
N ALA A 70 -14.36 0.89 6.03
CA ALA A 70 -14.84 0.14 4.87
C ALA A 70 -13.86 -0.96 4.41
N SER A 71 -12.55 -0.76 4.64
CA SER A 71 -11.53 -1.77 4.37
C SER A 71 -11.38 -2.80 5.50
N GLY A 72 -12.14 -2.65 6.60
CA GLY A 72 -11.98 -3.46 7.79
C GLY A 72 -10.67 -3.21 8.54
N ALA A 73 -9.89 -2.18 8.21
CA ALA A 73 -8.65 -1.90 8.93
C ALA A 73 -8.92 -1.45 10.37
N ILE A 74 -10.05 -0.77 10.57
CA ILE A 74 -10.55 -0.39 11.89
C ILE A 74 -12.05 -0.68 11.99
N LYS A 75 -12.52 -0.93 13.21
CA LYS A 75 -13.92 -1.05 13.57
C LYS A 75 -14.55 0.33 13.74
N PRO A 76 -15.90 0.43 13.74
CA PRO A 76 -16.60 1.68 13.99
C PRO A 76 -16.27 2.33 15.34
N ASP A 77 -15.85 1.53 16.33
CA ASP A 77 -15.42 2.00 17.66
C ASP A 77 -13.96 2.50 17.68
N GLY A 78 -13.27 2.54 16.54
CA GLY A 78 -11.89 2.99 16.40
C GLY A 78 -10.84 1.91 16.70
N LYS A 79 -11.24 0.69 17.09
CA LYS A 79 -10.31 -0.40 17.34
C LYS A 79 -9.84 -1.05 16.06
N VAL A 80 -8.66 -1.65 16.09
CA VAL A 80 -8.06 -2.25 14.90
C VAL A 80 -8.43 -3.71 14.77
N GLU A 81 -8.70 -4.12 13.54
CA GLU A 81 -8.97 -5.51 13.22
C GLU A 81 -7.79 -6.06 12.42
N ILE A 82 -6.85 -6.66 13.15
CA ILE A 82 -5.55 -7.11 12.62
C ILE A 82 -5.75 -8.12 11.48
N GLU A 83 -6.73 -9.01 11.60
CA GLU A 83 -7.03 -10.04 10.59
C GLU A 83 -7.46 -9.42 9.27
N SER A 84 -8.41 -8.48 9.31
CA SER A 84 -8.91 -7.74 8.14
C SER A 84 -7.81 -6.87 7.52
N ALA A 85 -7.02 -6.18 8.34
CA ALA A 85 -5.89 -5.37 7.88
C ALA A 85 -4.80 -6.23 7.20
N LEU A 86 -4.53 -7.42 7.74
CA LEU A 86 -3.57 -8.37 7.17
C LEU A 86 -4.10 -8.95 5.85
N GLY A 87 -5.39 -9.27 5.78
CA GLY A 87 -6.05 -9.74 4.56
C GLY A 87 -5.89 -8.74 3.41
N PHE A 88 -6.12 -7.46 3.68
CA PHE A 88 -5.91 -6.39 2.70
C PHE A 88 -4.46 -6.31 2.22
N VAL A 89 -3.50 -6.42 3.13
CA VAL A 89 -2.08 -6.41 2.77
C VAL A 89 -1.73 -7.61 1.90
N LEU A 90 -2.19 -8.82 2.26
CA LEU A 90 -1.92 -10.04 1.49
C LEU A 90 -2.59 -10.05 0.11
N GLU A 91 -3.72 -9.37 -0.06
CA GLU A 91 -4.44 -9.29 -1.33
C GLU A 91 -3.75 -8.36 -2.34
N TYR A 92 -3.22 -7.23 -1.88
CA TYR A 92 -2.70 -6.18 -2.78
C TYR A 92 -1.19 -6.01 -2.75
N ILE A 93 -0.48 -6.57 -1.77
CA ILE A 93 0.97 -6.44 -1.65
C ILE A 93 1.64 -7.77 -1.99
N PRO A 94 2.52 -7.80 -3.02
CA PRO A 94 3.30 -9.00 -3.35
C PRO A 94 4.09 -9.50 -2.13
N VAL A 95 4.26 -10.82 -2.02
CA VAL A 95 4.84 -11.48 -0.85
C VAL A 95 6.26 -10.97 -0.55
N GLU A 96 7.00 -10.58 -1.58
CA GLU A 96 8.38 -10.07 -1.50
C GLU A 96 8.45 -8.72 -0.75
N PHE A 97 7.34 -7.98 -0.70
CA PHE A 97 7.24 -6.69 0.00
C PHE A 97 6.45 -6.78 1.31
N LEU A 98 5.94 -7.97 1.66
CA LEU A 98 5.06 -8.18 2.80
C LEU A 98 5.73 -7.81 4.13
N GLU A 99 6.97 -8.26 4.38
CA GLU A 99 7.68 -7.95 5.63
C GLU A 99 7.86 -6.44 5.80
N LYS A 100 8.25 -5.75 4.73
CA LYS A 100 8.43 -4.31 4.73
C LYS A 100 7.10 -3.58 4.92
N ALA A 101 6.03 -4.10 4.33
CA ALA A 101 4.69 -3.57 4.46
C ALA A 101 4.17 -3.69 5.89
N LEU A 102 4.31 -4.86 6.50
CA LEU A 102 3.94 -5.12 7.89
C LEU A 102 4.75 -4.26 8.85
N LYS A 103 6.07 -4.20 8.67
CA LYS A 103 6.93 -3.36 9.52
C LYS A 103 6.63 -1.87 9.37
N GLY A 104 6.25 -1.43 8.17
CA GLY A 104 5.82 -0.07 7.89
C GLY A 104 4.50 0.26 8.57
N SER A 105 3.49 -0.60 8.43
CA SER A 105 2.16 -0.40 9.01
C SER A 105 2.16 -0.50 10.54
N MET A 106 2.99 -1.39 11.12
CA MET A 106 3.16 -1.50 12.58
C MET A 106 3.63 -0.20 13.23
N LYS A 107 4.46 0.60 12.55
CA LYS A 107 4.88 1.92 13.09
C LYS A 107 3.72 2.90 13.23
N CYS A 108 2.66 2.73 12.46
CA CYS A 108 1.47 3.56 12.52
C CYS A 108 0.52 3.14 13.65
N GLN A 109 0.70 1.93 14.23
CA GLN A 109 -0.18 1.43 15.29
C GLN A 109 -0.16 2.30 16.54
N ARG A 110 0.95 2.98 16.83
CA ARG A 110 1.06 3.92 17.96
C ARG A 110 0.04 5.06 17.93
N PHE A 111 -0.56 5.36 16.78
CA PHE A 111 -1.58 6.41 16.65
C PHE A 111 -3.00 5.90 16.89
N MET A 112 -3.18 4.58 17.06
CA MET A 112 -4.49 3.95 17.21
C MET A 112 -5.12 4.25 18.58
N ASP A 113 -4.30 4.34 19.64
CA ASP A 113 -4.77 4.64 20.99
C ASP A 113 -5.31 6.08 21.13
N SER A 114 -4.96 6.96 20.19
CA SER A 114 -5.38 8.37 20.18
C SER A 114 -6.61 8.64 19.32
N LEU A 115 -7.23 7.61 18.73
CA LEU A 115 -8.38 7.79 17.85
C LEU A 115 -9.65 8.04 18.67
N ASP A 116 -10.36 9.12 18.35
CA ASP A 116 -11.69 9.39 18.91
C ASP A 116 -12.76 9.07 17.87
N PRO A 117 -13.53 7.96 18.03
CA PRO A 117 -14.56 7.58 17.07
C PRO A 117 -15.73 8.58 17.03
N ASN A 118 -15.88 9.47 18.00
CA ASN A 118 -17.00 10.41 18.08
C ASN A 118 -16.59 11.85 17.71
N GLU A 119 -15.33 12.10 17.36
CA GLU A 119 -14.86 13.44 17.03
C GLU A 119 -15.51 13.98 15.73
N PRO A 120 -16.16 15.17 15.75
CA PRO A 120 -16.88 15.72 14.58
C PRO A 120 -16.01 16.07 13.36
N THR A 121 -14.71 16.24 13.55
CA THR A 121 -13.73 16.62 12.51
C THR A 121 -12.80 15.47 12.14
N CYS A 122 -12.85 14.36 12.89
CA CYS A 122 -11.96 13.21 12.74
C CYS A 122 -10.46 13.59 12.74
N LYS A 123 -10.07 14.70 13.40
CA LYS A 123 -8.70 15.20 13.40
C LYS A 123 -7.74 14.24 14.11
N SER A 124 -8.21 13.50 15.11
CA SER A 124 -7.50 12.39 15.77
C SER A 124 -7.01 11.32 14.79
N TYR A 125 -7.62 11.18 13.62
CA TYR A 125 -7.20 10.23 12.58
C TYR A 125 -6.06 10.77 11.70
N GLU A 126 -5.80 12.08 11.72
CA GLU A 126 -4.79 12.70 10.86
C GLU A 126 -3.39 12.09 11.01
N PRO A 127 -2.85 11.83 12.22
CA PRO A 127 -1.53 11.22 12.38
C PRO A 127 -1.46 9.80 11.81
N LEU A 128 -2.52 9.01 12.02
CA LEU A 128 -2.63 7.65 11.48
C LEU A 128 -2.68 7.68 9.95
N VAL A 129 -3.55 8.51 9.38
CA VAL A 129 -3.73 8.67 7.93
C VAL A 129 -2.44 9.15 7.27
N LYS A 130 -1.75 10.14 7.86
CA LYS A 130 -0.45 10.61 7.38
C LYS A 130 0.61 9.51 7.42
N CYS A 131 0.64 8.73 8.50
CA CYS A 131 1.57 7.62 8.63
C CYS A 131 1.32 6.53 7.57
N LEU A 132 0.07 6.08 7.41
CA LEU A 132 -0.31 5.07 6.44
C LEU A 132 -0.09 5.53 5.00
N THR A 133 -0.49 6.76 4.67
CA THR A 133 -0.27 7.34 3.34
C THR A 133 1.23 7.48 3.05
N GLY A 134 2.01 7.95 4.03
CA GLY A 134 3.47 8.06 3.89
C GLY A 134 4.14 6.71 3.65
N PHE A 135 3.67 5.67 4.35
CA PHE A 135 4.11 4.29 4.11
C PHE A 135 3.78 3.84 2.67
N ILE A 136 2.53 4.00 2.23
CA ILE A 136 2.09 3.58 0.89
C ILE A 136 2.90 4.32 -0.18
N MET A 137 3.12 5.62 -0.03
CA MET A 137 3.98 6.40 -0.93
C MET A 137 5.43 5.92 -0.91
N SER A 138 5.96 5.50 0.24
CA SER A 138 7.33 4.95 0.32
C SER A 138 7.46 3.61 -0.41
N VAL A 139 6.42 2.76 -0.35
CA VAL A 139 6.37 1.52 -1.13
C VAL A 139 6.30 1.88 -2.60
N ILE A 140 5.35 2.70 -3.03
CA ILE A 140 5.21 3.12 -4.43
C ILE A 140 6.51 3.74 -4.98
N MET A 141 7.14 4.67 -4.26
CA MET A 141 8.37 5.32 -4.69
C MET A 141 9.55 4.36 -4.80
N GLN A 142 9.68 3.39 -3.90
CA GLN A 142 10.75 2.38 -4.00
C GLN A 142 10.56 1.46 -5.20
N GLN A 143 9.32 1.24 -5.65
CA GLN A 143 9.03 0.42 -6.82
C GLN A 143 9.25 1.19 -8.12
N VAL A 144 8.93 2.49 -8.12
CA VAL A 144 9.19 3.36 -9.27
C VAL A 144 10.69 3.64 -9.43
N MET A 145 11.41 3.94 -8.34
CA MET A 145 12.83 4.27 -8.38
C MET A 145 13.78 3.06 -8.29
N GLY A 146 13.33 1.94 -7.70
CA GLY A 146 14.10 0.69 -7.65
C GLY A 146 14.21 -0.02 -9.00
N ALA A 147 13.29 0.28 -9.94
CA ALA A 147 13.43 -0.13 -11.34
C ALA A 147 14.59 0.59 -12.05
N ASP A 148 15.01 1.77 -11.57
CA ASP A 148 16.09 2.55 -12.19
C ASP A 148 17.49 2.20 -11.64
N SER A 149 17.61 1.73 -10.39
CA SER A 149 18.92 1.42 -9.79
C SER A 149 19.56 0.12 -10.31
N VAL A 150 18.76 -0.83 -10.82
CA VAL A 150 19.29 -2.04 -11.50
C VAL A 150 19.74 -1.71 -12.93
N ARG A 151 19.24 -0.63 -13.54
CA ARG A 151 19.61 -0.23 -14.90
C ARG A 151 20.90 0.58 -14.98
N GLN A 152 21.38 1.14 -13.87
CA GLN A 152 22.67 1.86 -13.82
C GLN A 152 23.86 1.02 -13.33
N SER A 153 23.65 -0.27 -13.04
CA SER A 153 24.73 -1.18 -12.58
C SER A 153 25.10 -2.28 -13.59
N ASN A 154 24.59 -2.21 -14.84
CA ASN A 154 24.99 -3.08 -15.95
C ASN A 154 25.52 -2.26 -17.12
#